data_AF-A0A4R3TME1-F1
#
_entry.id   AF-A0A4R3TME1-F1
#
_cell.length_a   1.000
_cell.length_b   1.000
_cell.length_c   1.000
_cell.angle_alpha   90.00
_cell.angle_beta   90.00
_cell.angle_gamma   90.00
#
_symmetry.space_group_name_H-M   'P 1'
#
loop_
_entity.id
_entity.type
_entity.pdbx_description
1 polymer ?
#
loop_
_entity_poly.entity_id
_entity_poly.type
_entity_poly.pdbx_seq_one_letter_code
_entity_poly.pdbx_strand_id
1 'polypeptide(L)'
;MPKKQLDTLTEPMYYTLIALMTPKCGIEITEFVRDLTQGRVRLVPGTLYAILSKFESEELIDEVMLEGRKRIYQITEKGKVMLMEEHQRLETMLKEGEIGLKLQKGDSL
;
A
#
# COMPACT_ATOMS: atom_id res chain seq x y z
N MET A 1 10.94 -9.92 -22.09
CA MET A 1 9.64 -9.85 -21.40
C MET A 1 9.56 -8.48 -20.74
N PRO A 2 8.47 -7.71 -20.90
CA PRO A 2 8.32 -6.46 -20.15
C PRO A 2 8.37 -6.81 -18.65
N LYS A 3 9.13 -6.03 -17.86
CA LYS A 3 9.21 -6.22 -16.40
C LYS A 3 7.77 -6.17 -15.86
N LYS A 4 7.35 -7.21 -15.15
CA LYS A 4 6.10 -7.23 -14.41
C LYS A 4 6.20 -6.12 -13.35
N GLN A 5 5.48 -5.01 -13.53
CA GLN A 5 5.89 -3.71 -12.94
C GLN A 5 5.56 -3.57 -11.44
N LEU A 6 4.72 -4.44 -10.89
CA LEU A 6 4.39 -4.56 -9.46
C LEU A 6 4.09 -6.03 -9.11
N ASP A 7 5.11 -6.79 -8.71
CA ASP A 7 4.91 -8.14 -8.16
C ASP A 7 4.59 -8.13 -6.65
N THR A 8 4.99 -7.07 -5.95
CA THR A 8 4.75 -6.86 -4.50
C THR A 8 4.57 -5.38 -4.21
N LEU A 9 3.87 -5.05 -3.13
CA LEU A 9 3.75 -3.67 -2.67
C LEU A 9 4.82 -3.39 -1.62
N THR A 10 5.58 -2.30 -1.80
CA THR A 10 6.39 -1.76 -0.70
C THR A 10 5.48 -1.26 0.42
N GLU A 11 6.01 -1.13 1.64
CA GLU A 11 5.23 -0.65 2.78
C GLU A 11 4.51 0.70 2.52
N PRO A 12 5.16 1.74 1.95
CA PRO A 12 4.46 2.97 1.56
C PRO A 12 3.34 2.76 0.54
N MET A 13 3.53 1.87 -0.43
CA MET A 13 2.53 1.53 -1.44
C MET A 13 1.32 0.84 -0.82
N TYR A 14 1.57 -0.15 0.04
CA TYR A 14 0.53 -0.89 0.76
C TYR A 14 -0.38 0.05 1.57
N TYR A 15 0.20 0.92 2.39
CA TYR A 15 -0.58 1.88 3.17
C TYR A 15 -1.27 2.95 2.31
N THR A 16 -0.69 3.32 1.16
CA THR A 16 -1.35 4.23 0.21
C THR A 16 -2.63 3.59 -0.36
N LEU A 17 -2.61 2.31 -0.76
CA LEU A 17 -3.82 1.62 -1.22
C LEU A 17 -4.86 1.48 -0.12
N ILE A 18 -4.45 1.19 1.13
CA ILE A 18 -5.37 1.19 2.28
C ILE A 18 -6.02 2.56 2.46
N ALA A 19 -5.24 3.64 2.38
CA ALA A 19 -5.77 5.00 2.47
C ALA A 19 -6.83 5.27 1.39
N LEU A 20 -6.67 4.71 0.20
CA LEU A 20 -7.55 4.91 -0.96
C LEU A 20 -8.77 3.99 -0.99
N MET A 21 -9.00 3.17 0.04
CA MET A 21 -10.25 2.42 0.23
C MET A 21 -11.48 3.32 0.30
N THR A 22 -11.30 4.59 0.69
CA THR A 22 -12.29 5.64 0.48
C THR A 22 -11.65 6.82 -0.26
N PRO A 23 -12.44 7.61 -1.02
CA PRO A 23 -11.91 8.73 -1.80
C PRO A 23 -11.10 9.71 -0.93
N LYS A 24 -9.86 10.01 -1.33
CA LYS A 24 -8.98 10.95 -0.61
C LYS A 24 -8.10 11.76 -1.56
N CYS A 25 -7.74 12.96 -1.15
CA CYS A 25 -6.69 13.75 -1.78
C CYS A 25 -5.31 13.47 -1.16
N GLY A 26 -4.27 14.04 -1.77
CA GLY A 26 -2.89 13.82 -1.33
C GLY A 26 -2.61 14.13 0.15
N ILE A 27 -3.16 15.22 0.70
CA ILE A 27 -2.95 15.59 2.11
C ILE A 27 -3.63 14.56 3.03
N GLU A 28 -4.89 14.21 2.72
CA GLU A 28 -5.68 13.23 3.49
C GLU A 28 -5.01 11.84 3.48
N ILE A 29 -4.36 11.44 2.38
CA ILE A 29 -3.57 10.20 2.29
C ILE A 29 -2.38 10.25 3.24
N THR A 30 -1.58 11.32 3.19
CA THR A 30 -0.39 11.45 4.04
C THR A 30 -0.74 11.46 5.52
N GLU A 31 -1.82 12.14 5.92
CA GLU A 31 -2.31 12.16 7.29
C GLU A 31 -2.79 10.79 7.74
N PHE A 32 -3.63 10.13 6.93
CA PHE A 32 -4.13 8.78 7.22
C PHE A 32 -2.98 7.78 7.44
N VAL A 33 -1.99 7.76 6.54
CA VAL A 33 -0.86 6.83 6.62
C VAL A 33 0.02 7.11 7.82
N ARG A 34 0.28 8.39 8.11
CA ARG A 34 1.04 8.79 9.31
C ARG A 34 0.33 8.31 10.57
N ASP A 35 -0.97 8.55 10.68
CA ASP A 35 -1.72 8.27 11.90
C ASP A 35 -1.89 6.76 12.12
N LEU A 36 -2.23 6.01 11.06
CA LEU A 36 -2.33 4.55 11.09
C LEU A 36 -1.02 3.88 11.49
N THR A 37 0.12 4.42 11.04
CA THR A 37 1.44 3.83 11.28
C THR A 37 2.18 4.46 12.46
N GLN A 38 1.52 5.29 13.26
CA GLN A 38 2.12 6.00 14.40
C GLN A 38 3.38 6.78 14.00
N GLY A 39 3.37 7.37 12.81
CA GLY A 39 4.45 8.20 12.26
C GLY A 39 5.65 7.42 11.73
N ARG A 40 5.60 6.07 11.73
CA ARG A 40 6.66 5.21 11.20
C ARG A 40 6.78 5.32 9.68
N VAL A 41 5.66 5.38 8.97
CA VAL A 41 5.63 5.64 7.52
C VAL A 41 5.31 7.11 7.29
N ARG A 42 6.15 7.79 6.50
CA ARG A 42 6.00 9.21 6.17
C ARG A 42 6.01 9.40 4.66
N LEU A 43 4.89 9.86 4.12
CA LEU A 43 4.75 10.15 2.70
C LEU A 43 5.02 11.63 2.44
N VAL A 44 6.28 11.97 2.14
CA VAL A 44 6.62 13.31 1.64
C VAL A 44 6.03 13.51 0.24
N PRO A 45 5.73 14.76 -0.19
CA PRO A 45 5.02 15.01 -1.45
C PRO A 45 5.62 14.28 -2.66
N GLY A 46 6.95 14.32 -2.83
CA GLY A 46 7.62 13.64 -3.94
C GLY A 46 7.39 12.12 -3.95
N THR A 47 7.43 11.48 -2.78
CA THR A 47 7.17 10.04 -2.65
C THR A 47 5.71 9.70 -2.92
N LEU A 48 4.78 10.48 -2.36
CA LEU A 48 3.35 10.26 -2.55
C LEU A 48 2.98 10.34 -4.04
N TYR A 49 3.38 11.41 -4.72
CA TYR A 49 3.02 11.60 -6.13
C TYR A 49 3.71 10.59 -7.06
N ALA A 50 4.91 10.12 -6.72
CA ALA A 50 5.55 9.02 -7.45
C ALA A 50 4.76 7.70 -7.29
N ILE A 51 4.23 7.41 -6.09
CA ILE A 51 3.38 6.24 -5.85
C ILE A 51 2.05 6.38 -6.59
N LEU A 52 1.37 7.52 -6.48
CA LEU A 52 0.09 7.78 -7.15
C LEU A 52 0.24 7.65 -8.68
N SER A 53 1.26 8.28 -9.26
CA SER A 53 1.53 8.18 -10.70
C SER A 53 1.78 6.74 -11.14
N LYS A 54 2.50 5.95 -10.32
CA LYS A 54 2.71 4.52 -10.60
C LYS A 54 1.39 3.75 -10.54
N PHE A 55 0.57 3.98 -9.51
CA PHE A 55 -0.72 3.31 -9.37
C PHE A 55 -1.70 3.66 -10.49
N GLU A 56 -1.74 4.91 -10.93
CA GLU A 56 -2.53 5.33 -12.10
C GLU A 56 -2.05 4.61 -13.36
N SER A 57 -0.73 4.57 -13.61
CA SER A 57 -0.18 3.88 -14.80
C SER A 57 -0.45 2.38 -14.81
N GLU A 58 -0.66 1.79 -13.64
CA GLU A 58 -0.99 0.37 -13.45
C GLU A 58 -2.48 0.15 -13.20
N GLU A 59 -3.33 1.18 -13.34
CA GLU A 59 -4.80 1.13 -13.16
C GLU A 59 -5.26 0.61 -11.79
N LEU A 60 -4.44 0.80 -10.76
CA LEU A 60 -4.75 0.38 -9.39
C LEU A 60 -5.62 1.40 -8.65
N ILE A 61 -5.63 2.64 -9.12
CA ILE A 61 -6.42 3.75 -8.58
C ILE A 61 -6.98 4.57 -9.75
N ASP A 62 -8.10 5.24 -9.51
CA ASP A 62 -8.70 6.22 -10.41
C ASP A 62 -8.75 7.60 -9.77
N GLU A 63 -8.67 8.64 -10.60
CA GLU A 63 -9.05 10.00 -10.22
C GLU A 63 -10.57 10.13 -10.32
N VAL A 64 -11.26 10.25 -9.19
CA VAL A 64 -12.73 10.26 -9.13
C VAL A 64 -13.33 11.67 -9.08
N MET A 65 -12.53 12.69 -8.79
CA MET A 65 -12.98 14.08 -8.76
C MET A 65 -11.82 15.08 -8.88
N LEU A 66 -12.12 16.20 -9.56
CA LEU A 66 -11.30 17.41 -9.62
C LEU A 66 -12.02 18.57 -8.93
N GLU A 67 -11.63 18.89 -7.70
CA GLU A 67 -12.08 20.10 -7.01
C GLU A 67 -11.03 21.20 -7.14
N GLY A 68 -11.12 21.98 -8.23
CA GLY A 68 -10.14 23.00 -8.55
C GLY A 68 -8.76 22.40 -8.83
N ARG A 69 -7.80 22.55 -7.91
CA ARG A 69 -6.46 21.93 -7.99
C ARG A 69 -6.33 20.65 -7.14
N LYS A 70 -7.36 20.31 -6.35
CA LYS A 70 -7.39 19.13 -5.49
C LYS A 70 -7.85 17.93 -6.32
N ARG A 71 -6.96 16.97 -6.53
CA ARG A 71 -7.29 15.66 -7.10
C ARG A 71 -7.71 14.71 -6.00
N ILE A 72 -8.81 14.01 -6.22
CA ILE A 72 -9.32 12.97 -5.31
C ILE A 72 -9.16 11.62 -6.00
N TYR A 73 -8.53 10.69 -5.30
CA TYR A 73 -8.23 9.36 -5.80
C TYR A 73 -9.03 8.30 -5.04
N GLN A 74 -9.29 7.18 -5.69
CA GLN A 74 -9.89 5.99 -5.08
C GLN A 74 -9.31 4.71 -5.68
N ILE A 75 -9.19 3.66 -4.88
CA ILE A 75 -8.72 2.34 -5.33
C ILE A 75 -9.71 1.67 -6.30
N THR A 76 -9.19 1.07 -7.38
CA THR A 76 -9.98 0.27 -8.33
C THR A 76 -10.16 -1.17 -7.83
N GLU A 77 -10.98 -1.99 -8.50
CA GLU A 77 -11.06 -3.42 -8.21
C GLU A 77 -9.71 -4.13 -8.42
N LYS A 78 -8.94 -3.75 -9.45
CA LYS A 78 -7.58 -4.27 -9.69
C LYS A 78 -6.64 -3.93 -8.54
N GLY A 79 -6.72 -2.69 -8.04
CA GLY A 79 -5.99 -2.25 -6.85
C GLY A 79 -6.37 -3.04 -5.60
N LYS A 80 -7.66 -3.31 -5.37
CA LYS A 80 -8.14 -4.12 -4.24
C LYS A 80 -7.62 -5.54 -4.29
N VAL A 81 -7.63 -6.18 -5.47
CA VAL A 81 -7.05 -7.52 -5.65
C VAL A 81 -5.57 -7.52 -5.27
N MET A 82 -4.78 -6.57 -5.79
CA MET A 82 -3.35 -6.46 -5.46
C MET A 82 -3.12 -6.21 -3.96
N LEU A 83 -3.96 -5.38 -3.33
CA LEU A 83 -3.89 -5.12 -1.88
C LEU A 83 -4.17 -6.39 -1.07
N MET A 84 -5.17 -7.19 -1.48
CA MET A 84 -5.51 -8.46 -0.82
C MET A 84 -4.42 -9.51 -1.00
N GLU A 85 -3.85 -9.64 -2.20
CA GLU A 85 -2.73 -10.55 -2.47
C GLU A 85 -1.52 -10.22 -1.61
N GLU A 86 -1.16 -8.94 -1.50
CA GLU A 86 -0.07 -8.52 -0.63
C GLU A 86 -0.37 -8.78 0.84
N HIS A 87 -1.61 -8.49 1.30
CA HIS A 87 -2.00 -8.78 2.67
C HIS A 87 -1.86 -10.26 3.00
N GLN A 88 -2.32 -11.15 2.11
CA GLN A 88 -2.18 -12.59 2.29
C GLN A 88 -0.72 -13.03 2.31
N ARG A 89 0.13 -12.43 1.46
CA ARG A 89 1.57 -12.69 1.41
C ARG A 89 2.24 -12.31 2.74
N LEU A 90 1.91 -11.15 3.29
CA LEU A 90 2.44 -10.68 4.58
C LEU A 90 1.98 -11.56 5.75
N GLU A 91 0.72 -11.99 5.77
CA GLU A 91 0.24 -12.95 6.76
C GLU A 91 1.00 -14.29 6.71
N THR A 92 1.24 -14.81 5.52
CA THR A 92 2.02 -16.04 5.33
C THR A 92 3.45 -15.86 5.86
N MET A 93 4.11 -14.75 5.51
CA MET A 93 5.45 -14.44 6.00
C MET A 93 5.51 -14.34 7.53
N LEU A 94 4.50 -13.76 8.17
CA LEU A 94 4.43 -13.68 9.63
C LEU A 94 4.33 -15.08 10.25
N LYS A 95 3.43 -15.94 9.74
CA LYS A 95 3.26 -17.32 10.22
C LYS A 95 4.54 -18.14 10.06
N GLU A 96 5.18 -18.06 8.90
CA GLU A 96 6.46 -18.75 8.63
C GLU A 96 7.59 -18.21 9.51
N GLY A 97 7.64 -16.89 9.72
CA GLY A 97 8.59 -16.23 10.60
C GLY A 97 8.43 -16.67 12.06
N GLU A 98 7.20 -16.80 12.56
CA GLU A 98 6.93 -17.31 13.91
C GLU A 98 7.46 -18.74 14.11
N ILE A 99 7.32 -19.60 13.11
CA ILE A 99 7.88 -20.96 13.13
C ILE A 99 9.41 -20.88 13.24
N GLY A 100 10.06 -20.10 12.38
CA GLY A 100 11.50 -19.91 12.41
C GLY A 100 12.03 -19.36 13.73
N LEU A 101 11.32 -18.39 14.32
CA LEU A 101 11.68 -17.78 15.61
C LEU A 101 11.51 -18.73 16.81
N LYS A 102 10.57 -19.68 16.75
CA LYS A 102 10.41 -20.74 17.77
C LYS A 102 11.57 -21.73 17.73
N LEU A 103 12.04 -22.10 16.55
CA LEU A 103 13.22 -22.98 16.39
C LEU A 103 14.48 -22.38 17.03
N GLN A 104 14.64 -21.04 17.03
CA GLN A 104 15.76 -20.38 17.70
C GLN A 104 15.72 -20.54 19.24
N LYS A 105 14.53 -20.79 19.82
CA LYS A 105 14.35 -20.93 21.27
C LYS A 105 14.49 -22.37 21.79
N GLY A 106 14.80 -23.33 20.92
CA GLY A 106 14.97 -24.74 21.29
C GLY A 106 13.64 -25.51 21.39
N ASP A 107 12.53 -24.93 20.97
CA ASP A 107 11.25 -25.62 20.87
C ASP A 107 11.20 -26.41 19.54
N SER A 108 11.14 -27.73 19.63
CA SER A 108 10.88 -28.62 18.48
C SER A 108 9.48 -28.34 17.90
N LEU A 109 9.33 -28.52 16.58
CA LEU A 109 8.04 -28.39 15.87
C LEU A 109 6.91 -29.25 16.47
#